data_AF-A0AAV8Z6T5-F1
#
_entry.id   AF-A0AAV8Z6T5-F1
#
_cell.length_a   1.000
_cell.length_b   1.000
_cell.length_c   1.000
_cell.angle_alpha   90.00
_cell.angle_beta   90.00
_cell.angle_gamma   90.00
#
_symmetry.space_group_name_H-M   'P 1'
#
loop_
_entity.id
_entity.type
_entity.pdbx_description
1 polymer ?
#
loop_
_entity_poly.entity_id
_entity_poly.type
_entity_poly.pdbx_seq_one_letter_code
_entity_poly.pdbx_strand_id
1 'polypeptide(L)'
;MVNTSLKSPGSDSDRLSKPELSSPVEISKIRMKPPQFDGKSSWVNYLRQFEAAARANGWSLAEKATALTLALRGDATDILQTLSLEEQDDYHQLVKHLEMRYGQSHLEHVYHSQLKNRCQKNNESLQEFEADIARLVRLAYSSTPENVMERLAVQAFLDGLRDTETRQALTLARPSKLVDALARALEFEAAK
;
A
#
# COMPACT_ATOMS: atom_id res chain seq x y z
N MET A 1 -24.19 -90.47 -30.63
CA MET A 1 -24.80 -89.67 -31.72
C MET A 1 -24.41 -88.22 -31.50
N VAL A 2 -23.79 -87.60 -32.52
CA VAL A 2 -23.68 -86.16 -32.83
C VAL A 2 -23.21 -85.19 -31.73
N ASN A 3 -22.37 -84.18 -31.93
CA ASN A 3 -21.51 -83.67 -33.00
C ASN A 3 -20.84 -82.41 -32.38
N THR A 4 -19.64 -82.03 -32.85
CA THR A 4 -19.14 -80.64 -33.07
C THR A 4 -19.29 -79.55 -31.98
N SER A 5 -18.41 -78.57 -31.76
CA SER A 5 -17.06 -78.16 -32.18
C SER A 5 -16.87 -76.74 -31.59
N LEU A 6 -15.62 -76.29 -31.43
CA LEU A 6 -15.17 -74.88 -31.27
C LEU A 6 -15.47 -74.25 -29.89
N LYS A 7 -14.53 -73.64 -29.15
CA LYS A 7 -13.42 -72.76 -29.55
C LYS A 7 -12.40 -72.63 -28.40
N SER A 8 -11.12 -72.62 -28.76
CA SER A 8 -9.92 -72.49 -27.91
C SER A 8 -9.76 -71.11 -27.22
N PRO A 9 -8.84 -70.99 -26.24
CA PRO A 9 -9.05 -70.26 -24.99
C PRO A 9 -8.50 -68.82 -24.96
N GLY A 10 -9.10 -68.00 -24.11
CA GLY A 10 -8.45 -66.80 -23.55
C GLY A 10 -7.26 -67.23 -22.69
N SER A 11 -6.11 -66.59 -22.85
CA SER A 11 -5.75 -65.28 -22.29
C SER A 11 -4.85 -65.50 -21.07
N ASP A 12 -3.55 -65.61 -21.33
CA ASP A 12 -2.53 -65.46 -20.30
C ASP A 12 -1.32 -64.75 -20.94
N SER A 13 -1.31 -63.43 -20.83
CA SER A 13 -0.10 -62.64 -20.98
C SER A 13 -0.28 -61.26 -20.36
N ASP A 14 0.62 -60.98 -19.43
CA ASP A 14 1.09 -59.65 -19.04
C ASP A 14 0.21 -58.80 -18.12
N ARG A 15 0.43 -59.03 -16.82
CA ARG A 15 0.52 -57.96 -15.83
C ARG A 15 1.60 -56.96 -16.25
N LEU A 16 1.20 -55.85 -16.86
CA LEU A 16 1.97 -54.63 -16.95
C LEU A 16 1.25 -53.51 -16.19
N SER A 17 1.95 -53.04 -15.17
CA SER A 17 1.60 -52.00 -14.21
C SER A 17 1.15 -50.70 -14.88
N LYS A 18 0.06 -50.10 -14.40
CA LYS A 18 -0.23 -48.68 -14.61
C LYS A 18 0.14 -47.90 -13.34
N PRO A 19 0.88 -46.79 -13.42
CA PRO A 19 1.13 -45.94 -12.27
C PRO A 19 -0.17 -45.23 -11.90
N GLU A 20 -0.58 -45.33 -10.63
CA GLU A 20 -1.63 -44.50 -10.06
C GLU A 20 -1.19 -43.03 -10.19
N LEU A 21 -1.92 -42.26 -11.00
CA LEU A 21 -1.75 -40.81 -11.04
C LEU A 21 -2.08 -40.28 -9.63
N SER A 22 -1.04 -39.86 -8.92
CA SER A 22 -1.16 -38.99 -7.76
C SER A 22 -2.09 -37.83 -8.13
N SER A 23 -3.21 -37.74 -7.42
CA SER A 23 -4.02 -36.54 -7.38
C SER A 23 -3.13 -35.33 -7.11
N PRO A 24 -3.35 -34.16 -7.75
CA PRO A 24 -2.63 -32.96 -7.38
C PRO A 24 -2.99 -32.65 -5.93
N VAL A 25 -1.97 -32.58 -5.08
CA VAL A 25 -2.10 -32.03 -3.72
C VAL A 25 -2.70 -30.64 -3.89
N GLU A 26 -3.96 -30.45 -3.49
CA GLU A 26 -4.53 -29.12 -3.35
C GLU A 26 -3.70 -28.40 -2.28
N ILE A 27 -2.73 -27.60 -2.72
CA ILE A 27 -2.04 -26.65 -1.85
C ILE A 27 -3.14 -25.72 -1.35
N SER A 28 -3.56 -25.91 -0.10
CA SER A 28 -4.56 -25.09 0.56
C SER A 28 -4.17 -23.63 0.40
N LYS A 29 -4.84 -22.91 -0.52
CA LYS A 29 -4.59 -21.48 -0.74
C LYS A 29 -4.92 -20.76 0.56
N ILE A 30 -3.89 -20.30 1.27
CA ILE A 30 -4.08 -19.50 2.48
C ILE A 30 -4.82 -18.24 2.07
N ARG A 31 -6.09 -18.11 2.46
CA ARG A 31 -6.90 -16.92 2.18
C ARG A 31 -6.43 -15.79 3.07
N MET A 32 -5.88 -14.73 2.48
CA MET A 32 -5.46 -13.54 3.20
C MET A 32 -6.71 -12.81 3.71
N LYS A 33 -6.75 -12.47 5.00
CA LYS A 33 -7.84 -11.66 5.55
C LYS A 33 -7.36 -10.20 5.60
N PRO A 34 -8.10 -9.25 5.02
CA PRO A 34 -7.79 -7.85 5.20
C PRO A 34 -7.98 -7.47 6.67
N PRO A 35 -7.25 -6.44 7.15
CA PRO A 35 -7.50 -5.88 8.46
C PRO A 35 -8.92 -5.30 8.55
N GLN A 36 -9.37 -4.99 9.77
CA GLN A 36 -10.60 -4.22 9.96
C GLN A 36 -10.29 -2.72 9.85
N PHE A 37 -11.28 -1.94 9.43
CA PHE A 37 -11.18 -0.48 9.35
C PHE A 37 -12.23 0.18 10.23
N ASP A 38 -11.76 0.94 11.21
CA ASP A 38 -12.60 1.66 12.18
C ASP A 38 -12.71 3.17 11.90
N GLY A 39 -12.07 3.66 10.84
CA GLY A 39 -12.00 5.08 10.52
C GLY A 39 -10.92 5.87 11.27
N LYS A 40 -10.16 5.24 12.18
CA LYS A 40 -9.11 5.92 12.98
C LYS A 40 -7.71 5.74 12.40
N SER A 41 -7.47 4.61 11.75
CA SER A 41 -6.22 4.36 11.02
C SER A 41 -6.19 5.10 9.68
N SER A 42 -5.00 5.31 9.11
CA SER A 42 -4.87 5.98 7.81
C SER A 42 -5.58 5.17 6.72
N TRP A 43 -6.58 5.79 6.09
CA TRP A 43 -7.35 5.20 4.98
C TRP A 43 -6.45 4.71 3.84
N VAL A 44 -5.47 5.51 3.43
CA VAL A 44 -4.52 5.16 2.35
C VAL A 44 -3.72 3.90 2.69
N ASN A 45 -3.24 3.78 3.93
CA ASN A 45 -2.49 2.60 4.36
C ASN A 45 -3.38 1.36 4.45
N TYR A 46 -4.59 1.52 4.97
CA TYR A 46 -5.59 0.45 5.01
C TYR A 46 -5.92 -0.04 3.59
N LEU A 47 -6.23 0.86 2.67
CA LEU A 47 -6.59 0.52 1.29
C LEU A 47 -5.44 -0.22 0.58
N ARG A 48 -4.18 0.15 0.82
CA ARG A 48 -3.00 -0.58 0.30
C ARG A 48 -2.93 -2.02 0.82
N GLN A 49 -3.18 -2.23 2.11
CA GLN A 49 -3.20 -3.56 2.72
C GLN A 49 -4.38 -4.39 2.21
N PHE A 50 -5.56 -3.78 2.10
CA PHE A 50 -6.76 -4.40 1.54
C PHE A 50 -6.53 -4.84 0.09
N GLU A 51 -5.99 -3.97 -0.76
CA GLU A 51 -5.67 -4.28 -2.16
C GLU A 51 -4.58 -5.36 -2.28
N ALA A 52 -3.61 -5.42 -1.37
CA ALA A 52 -2.64 -6.51 -1.34
C ALA A 52 -3.31 -7.86 -1.02
N ALA A 53 -4.20 -7.90 -0.03
CA ALA A 53 -4.98 -9.10 0.29
C ALA A 53 -5.90 -9.51 -0.87
N ALA A 54 -6.57 -8.56 -1.52
CA ALA A 54 -7.44 -8.80 -2.65
C ALA A 54 -6.69 -9.38 -3.86
N ARG A 55 -5.49 -8.85 -4.18
CA ARG A 55 -4.62 -9.40 -5.22
C ARG A 55 -4.17 -10.83 -4.89
N ALA A 56 -3.77 -11.08 -3.64
CA ALA A 56 -3.34 -12.42 -3.21
C ALA A 56 -4.47 -13.46 -3.30
N ASN A 57 -5.71 -13.03 -3.02
CA ASN A 57 -6.88 -13.91 -3.09
C ASN A 57 -7.52 -14.00 -4.48
N GLY A 58 -7.15 -13.12 -5.42
CA GLY A 58 -7.76 -13.04 -6.75
C GLY A 58 -9.20 -12.56 -6.75
N TRP A 59 -9.57 -11.65 -5.83
CA TRP A 59 -10.94 -11.16 -5.70
C TRP A 59 -11.41 -10.34 -6.90
N SER A 60 -12.62 -10.65 -7.35
CA SER A 60 -13.43 -9.81 -8.25
C SER A 60 -13.86 -8.50 -7.59
N LEU A 61 -14.36 -7.55 -8.38
CA LEU A 61 -14.85 -6.27 -7.84
C LEU A 61 -16.02 -6.46 -6.85
N ALA A 62 -16.94 -7.39 -7.14
CA ALA A 62 -18.03 -7.71 -6.22
C ALA A 62 -17.52 -8.30 -4.90
N GLU A 63 -16.56 -9.24 -4.95
CA GLU A 63 -15.94 -9.80 -3.75
C GLU A 63 -15.17 -8.75 -2.95
N LYS A 64 -14.51 -7.80 -3.62
CA LYS A 64 -13.86 -6.66 -2.97
C LYS A 64 -14.90 -5.77 -2.27
N ALA A 65 -16.01 -5.44 -2.92
CA ALA A 65 -17.08 -4.64 -2.33
C ALA A 65 -17.63 -5.32 -1.06
N THR A 66 -18.02 -6.59 -1.16
CA THR A 66 -18.50 -7.38 -0.02
C THR A 66 -17.46 -7.46 1.10
N ALA A 67 -16.20 -7.78 0.77
CA ALA A 67 -15.14 -7.88 1.77
C ALA A 67 -14.84 -6.54 2.44
N LEU A 68 -14.88 -5.43 1.70
CA LEU A 68 -14.68 -4.09 2.23
C LEU A 68 -15.80 -3.71 3.18
N THR A 69 -17.06 -3.90 2.77
CA THR A 69 -18.25 -3.71 3.61
C THR A 69 -18.15 -4.53 4.91
N LEU A 70 -17.74 -5.80 4.82
CA LEU A 70 -17.56 -6.67 5.99
C LEU A 70 -16.37 -6.30 6.87
N ALA A 71 -15.39 -5.54 6.36
CA ALA A 71 -14.22 -5.10 7.09
C ALA A 71 -14.44 -3.78 7.86
N LEU A 72 -15.48 -3.01 7.51
CA LEU A 72 -15.83 -1.77 8.20
C LEU A 72 -16.32 -2.05 9.63
N ARG A 73 -15.84 -1.27 10.60
CA ARG A 73 -16.20 -1.34 12.02
C ARG A 73 -16.37 0.08 12.59
N GLY A 74 -17.03 0.18 13.74
CA GLY A 74 -17.22 1.46 14.43
C GLY A 74 -17.78 2.55 13.52
N ASP A 75 -17.26 3.77 13.65
CA ASP A 75 -17.70 4.96 12.92
C ASP A 75 -17.63 4.79 11.39
N ALA A 76 -16.73 3.93 10.88
CA ALA A 76 -16.63 3.67 9.44
C ALA A 76 -17.85 2.92 8.89
N THR A 77 -18.61 2.21 9.72
CA THR A 77 -19.85 1.54 9.28
C THR A 77 -20.97 2.51 8.96
N ASP A 78 -20.93 3.74 9.49
CA ASP A 78 -21.95 4.76 9.22
C ASP A 78 -22.02 5.14 7.74
N ILE A 79 -20.94 4.95 6.97
CA ILE A 79 -20.96 5.15 5.52
C ILE A 79 -22.01 4.27 4.84
N LEU A 80 -22.25 3.05 5.34
CA LEU A 80 -23.24 2.14 4.78
C LEU A 80 -24.67 2.66 4.96
N GLN A 81 -24.92 3.57 5.90
CA GLN A 81 -26.24 4.21 6.05
C GLN A 81 -26.45 5.33 5.02
N THR A 82 -25.38 5.89 4.48
CA THR A 82 -25.43 6.98 3.50
C THR A 82 -25.50 6.49 2.05
N LEU A 83 -25.20 5.21 1.82
CA LEU A 83 -25.16 4.58 0.51
C LEU A 83 -26.40 3.72 0.27
N SER A 84 -26.92 3.74 -0.96
CA SER A 84 -27.86 2.74 -1.43
C SER A 84 -27.21 1.34 -1.47
N LEU A 85 -28.02 0.27 -1.48
CA LEU A 85 -27.49 -1.09 -1.58
C LEU A 85 -26.70 -1.32 -2.89
N GLU A 86 -27.16 -0.71 -3.97
CA GLU A 86 -26.49 -0.76 -5.28
C GLU A 86 -25.10 -0.11 -5.24
N GLU A 87 -24.95 1.00 -4.51
CA GLU A 87 -23.65 1.66 -4.31
C GLU A 87 -22.74 0.90 -3.33
N GLN A 88 -23.31 0.14 -2.39
CA GLN A 88 -22.53 -0.73 -1.49
C GLN A 88 -21.95 -1.95 -2.20
N ASP A 89 -22.63 -2.44 -3.24
CA ASP A 89 -22.18 -3.54 -4.09
C ASP A 89 -21.18 -3.08 -5.17
N ASP A 90 -21.05 -1.78 -5.42
CA ASP A 90 -20.03 -1.19 -6.27
C ASP A 90 -18.78 -0.81 -5.48
N TYR A 91 -17.69 -1.56 -5.69
CA TYR A 91 -16.41 -1.33 -5.05
C TYR A 91 -15.89 0.11 -5.24
N HIS A 92 -16.06 0.68 -6.43
CA HIS A 92 -15.51 2.00 -6.74
C HIS A 92 -16.28 3.10 -6.01
N GLN A 93 -17.60 2.97 -5.89
CA GLN A 93 -18.40 3.92 -5.13
C GLN A 93 -18.09 3.82 -3.64
N LEU A 94 -18.02 2.61 -3.09
CA LEU A 94 -17.69 2.41 -1.68
C LEU A 94 -16.32 3.01 -1.33
N VAL A 95 -15.29 2.75 -2.15
CA VAL A 95 -13.95 3.35 -1.99
C VAL A 95 -14.01 4.87 -2.09
N LYS A 96 -14.75 5.42 -3.05
CA LYS A 96 -14.89 6.88 -3.24
C LYS A 96 -15.49 7.55 -2.00
N HIS A 97 -16.54 6.99 -1.42
CA HIS A 97 -17.17 7.54 -0.21
C HIS A 97 -16.25 7.43 1.02
N LEU A 98 -15.52 6.32 1.15
CA LEU A 98 -14.49 6.17 2.19
C LEU A 98 -13.34 7.16 2.00
N GLU A 99 -12.88 7.40 0.78
CA GLU A 99 -11.86 8.41 0.45
C GLU A 99 -12.36 9.83 0.74
N MET A 100 -13.62 10.14 0.46
CA MET A 100 -14.17 11.46 0.77
C MET A 100 -14.25 11.74 2.28
N ARG A 101 -14.57 10.72 3.09
CA ARG A 101 -14.76 10.87 4.54
C ARG A 101 -13.49 10.68 5.36
N TYR A 102 -12.63 9.75 4.95
CA TYR A 102 -11.43 9.32 5.69
C TYR A 102 -10.13 9.49 4.90
N GLY A 103 -10.22 9.82 3.61
CA GLY A 103 -9.07 10.14 2.79
C GLY A 103 -8.43 11.45 3.21
N GLN A 104 -7.21 11.66 2.73
CA GLN A 104 -6.39 12.81 3.13
C GLN A 104 -6.42 13.94 2.08
N SER A 105 -7.20 13.78 1.02
CA SER A 105 -7.32 14.77 -0.07
C SER A 105 -7.74 16.15 0.45
N HIS A 106 -8.69 16.21 1.39
CA HIS A 106 -9.10 17.46 2.02
C HIS A 106 -8.04 18.07 2.97
N LEU A 107 -7.03 17.29 3.34
CA LEU A 107 -5.91 17.72 4.17
C LEU A 107 -4.70 18.18 3.35
N GLU A 108 -4.68 18.03 2.02
CA GLU A 108 -3.55 18.49 1.20
C GLU A 108 -3.23 19.98 1.45
N HIS A 109 -4.25 20.83 1.52
CA HIS A 109 -4.09 22.24 1.87
C HIS A 109 -3.52 22.46 3.28
N VAL A 110 -3.90 21.62 4.24
CA VAL A 110 -3.36 21.65 5.60
C VAL A 110 -1.88 21.26 5.57
N TYR A 111 -1.51 20.22 4.84
CA TYR A 111 -0.12 19.76 4.71
C TYR A 111 0.74 20.75 3.93
N HIS A 112 0.22 21.44 2.91
CA HIS A 112 0.91 22.56 2.27
C HIS A 112 1.22 23.66 3.28
N SER A 113 0.25 24.03 4.12
CA SER A 113 0.45 25.04 5.16
C SER A 113 1.46 24.58 6.21
N GLN A 114 1.38 23.31 6.65
CA GLN A 114 2.35 22.75 7.59
C GLN A 114 3.76 22.75 7.01
N LEU A 115 3.94 22.29 5.76
CA LEU A 115 5.22 22.26 5.07
C LEU A 115 5.81 23.67 4.93
N LYS A 116 5.01 24.65 4.50
CA LYS A 116 5.45 26.05 4.33
C LYS A 116 5.96 26.67 5.64
N ASN A 117 5.34 26.31 6.76
CA ASN A 117 5.70 26.83 8.08
C ASN A 117 6.69 25.93 8.83
N ARG A 118 7.23 24.90 8.17
CA ARG A 118 8.06 23.89 8.82
C ARG A 118 9.50 24.36 8.95
N CYS A 119 9.92 24.63 10.17
CA CYS A 119 11.31 24.92 10.54
C CYS A 119 11.81 23.91 11.58
N GLN A 120 13.11 23.62 11.57
CA GLN A 120 13.77 22.75 12.54
C GLN A 120 13.63 23.33 13.96
N LYS A 121 13.14 22.53 14.91
CA LYS A 121 13.00 22.94 16.31
C LYS A 121 14.32 22.87 17.08
N ASN A 122 14.37 23.51 18.24
CA ASN A 122 15.62 23.60 19.00
C ASN A 122 16.19 22.26 19.49
N ASN A 123 15.31 21.31 19.79
CA ASN A 123 15.65 19.98 20.32
C ASN A 123 15.35 18.88 19.29
N GLU A 124 15.28 19.23 18.01
CA GLU A 124 14.95 18.30 16.93
C GLU A 124 16.22 18.00 16.12
N SER A 125 16.52 16.70 15.99
CA SER A 125 17.63 16.24 15.18
C SER A 125 17.40 16.50 13.69
N LEU A 126 18.49 16.57 12.91
CA LEU A 126 18.41 16.73 11.46
C LEU A 126 17.62 15.58 10.80
N GLN A 127 17.74 14.37 11.33
CA GLN A 127 17.03 13.19 10.86
C GLN A 127 15.52 13.26 11.14
N GLU A 128 15.12 13.68 12.35
CA GLU A 128 13.69 13.88 12.66
C GLU A 128 13.08 14.98 11.79
N PHE A 129 13.83 16.07 11.59
CA PHE A 129 13.42 17.16 10.72
C PHE A 129 13.26 16.70 9.26
N GLU A 130 14.25 16.01 8.71
CA GLU A 130 14.22 15.44 7.36
C GLU A 130 13.04 14.49 7.17
N ALA A 131 12.86 13.55 8.10
CA ALA A 131 11.80 12.55 8.02
C ALA A 131 10.41 13.20 7.98
N ASP A 132 10.21 14.25 8.78
CA ASP A 132 8.96 14.99 8.80
C ASP A 132 8.75 15.85 7.54
N ILE A 133 9.80 16.47 7.00
CA ILE A 133 9.74 17.16 5.69
C ILE A 133 9.35 16.17 4.59
N ALA A 134 10.02 15.01 4.52
CA ALA A 134 9.73 13.97 3.53
C ALA A 134 8.27 13.49 3.63
N ARG A 135 7.78 13.32 4.87
CA ARG A 135 6.38 12.97 5.14
C ARG A 135 5.43 14.07 4.67
N LEU A 136 5.68 15.33 5.03
CA LEU A 136 4.82 16.46 4.68
C LEU A 136 4.75 16.68 3.17
N VAL A 137 5.86 16.56 2.43
CA VAL A 137 5.86 16.69 0.97
C VAL A 137 4.99 15.63 0.32
N ARG A 138 5.13 14.35 0.72
CA ARG A 138 4.29 13.26 0.18
C ARG A 138 2.80 13.46 0.45
N LEU A 139 2.47 14.04 1.59
CA LEU A 139 1.08 14.30 1.98
C LEU A 139 0.50 15.55 1.31
N ALA A 140 1.34 16.57 1.09
CA ALA A 140 0.92 17.82 0.46
C ALA A 140 0.86 17.70 -1.08
N TYR A 141 1.67 16.84 -1.69
CA TYR A 141 1.82 16.75 -3.14
C TYR A 141 1.57 15.32 -3.66
N SER A 142 0.50 14.67 -3.19
CA SER A 142 0.22 13.25 -3.42
C SER A 142 0.12 12.84 -4.91
N SER A 143 -0.27 13.79 -5.77
CA SER A 143 -0.42 13.62 -7.23
C SER A 143 0.76 14.13 -8.06
N THR A 144 1.79 14.67 -7.40
CA THR A 144 2.93 15.30 -8.07
C THR A 144 4.02 14.27 -8.42
N PRO A 145 4.71 14.40 -9.57
CA PRO A 145 5.81 13.50 -9.92
C PRO A 145 6.95 13.49 -8.88
N GLU A 146 7.54 12.31 -8.65
CA GLU A 146 8.58 12.09 -7.62
C GLU A 146 9.75 13.06 -7.74
N ASN A 147 10.23 13.33 -8.97
CA ASN A 147 11.33 14.25 -9.21
C ASN A 147 11.01 15.71 -8.83
N VAL A 148 9.74 16.10 -8.81
CA VAL A 148 9.30 17.42 -8.37
C VAL A 148 9.15 17.43 -6.84
N MET A 149 8.58 16.37 -6.26
CA MET A 149 8.52 16.20 -4.80
C MET A 149 9.91 16.25 -4.18
N GLU A 150 10.91 15.58 -4.78
CA GLU A 150 12.28 15.57 -4.29
C GLU A 150 12.88 16.99 -4.20
N ARG A 151 12.68 17.80 -5.26
CA ARG A 151 13.15 19.19 -5.27
C ARG A 151 12.44 20.05 -4.23
N LEU A 152 11.13 19.86 -4.07
CA LEU A 152 10.35 20.57 -3.05
C LEU A 152 10.82 20.21 -1.65
N ALA A 153 11.14 18.93 -1.42
CA ALA A 153 11.62 18.44 -0.14
C ALA A 153 13.00 19.00 0.20
N VAL A 154 13.93 18.99 -0.75
CA VAL A 154 15.24 19.65 -0.59
C VAL A 154 15.07 21.12 -0.25
N GLN A 155 14.26 21.85 -1.02
CA GLN A 155 14.05 23.29 -0.79
C GLN A 155 13.46 23.56 0.60
N ALA A 156 12.42 22.82 0.99
CA ALA A 156 11.79 22.96 2.30
C ALA A 156 12.75 22.61 3.46
N PHE A 157 13.61 21.59 3.27
CA PHE A 157 14.65 21.26 4.24
C PHE A 157 15.63 22.42 4.41
N LEU A 158 16.17 22.96 3.31
CA LEU A 158 17.10 24.09 3.36
C LEU A 158 16.46 25.32 4.03
N ASP A 159 15.27 25.70 3.61
CA ASP A 159 14.59 26.89 4.12
C ASP A 159 14.28 26.79 5.62
N GLY A 160 13.97 25.58 6.09
CA GLY A 160 13.63 25.32 7.49
C GLY A 160 14.82 25.00 8.41
N LEU A 161 16.04 24.80 7.90
CA LEU A 161 17.22 24.49 8.73
C LEU A 161 17.51 25.60 9.75
N ARG A 162 17.71 25.26 11.03
CA ARG A 162 17.96 26.28 12.06
C ARG A 162 19.36 26.91 11.95
N ASP A 163 20.38 26.11 11.65
CA ASP A 163 21.76 26.58 11.57
C ASP A 163 22.02 27.31 10.25
N THR A 164 22.28 28.61 10.34
CA THR A 164 22.45 29.48 9.17
C THR A 164 23.70 29.11 8.34
N GLU A 165 24.77 28.65 8.99
CA GLU A 165 26.01 28.27 8.29
C GLU A 165 25.82 26.96 7.51
N THR A 166 25.23 25.94 8.14
CA THR A 166 24.83 24.69 7.48
C THR A 166 23.91 25.00 6.30
N ARG A 167 22.91 25.88 6.50
CA ARG A 167 21.99 26.30 5.43
C ARG A 167 22.73 26.90 4.24
N GLN A 168 23.65 27.83 4.48
CA GLN A 168 24.44 28.46 3.42
C GLN A 168 25.33 27.44 2.70
N ALA A 169 26.03 26.57 3.44
CA ALA A 169 26.88 25.54 2.87
C ALA A 169 26.10 24.60 1.94
N LEU A 170 24.93 24.14 2.39
CA LEU A 170 24.08 23.26 1.58
C LEU A 170 23.45 23.98 0.38
N THR A 171 23.11 25.27 0.51
CA THR A 171 22.60 26.09 -0.60
C THR A 171 23.61 26.18 -1.75
N LEU A 172 24.90 26.31 -1.41
CA LEU A 172 26.00 26.31 -2.38
C LEU A 172 26.26 24.92 -2.96
N ALA A 173 26.11 23.87 -2.15
CA ALA A 173 26.31 22.48 -2.57
C ALA A 173 25.23 21.97 -3.55
N ARG A 174 24.04 22.58 -3.55
CA ARG A 174 22.90 22.24 -4.44
C ARG A 174 22.59 20.73 -4.46
N PRO A 175 22.26 20.12 -3.30
CA PRO A 175 21.88 18.72 -3.27
C PRO A 175 20.66 18.46 -4.16
N SER A 176 20.68 17.35 -4.90
CA SER A 176 19.59 16.96 -5.80
C SER A 176 18.53 16.08 -5.13
N LYS A 177 18.90 15.48 -3.99
CA LYS A 177 18.05 14.60 -3.19
C LYS A 177 18.06 15.03 -1.73
N LEU A 178 16.96 14.80 -1.04
CA LEU A 178 16.79 15.11 0.38
C LEU A 178 17.77 14.32 1.24
N VAL A 179 17.99 13.04 0.91
CA VAL A 179 18.96 12.18 1.60
C VAL A 179 20.39 12.75 1.47
N ASP A 180 20.75 13.26 0.29
CA ASP A 180 22.06 13.89 0.07
C ASP A 180 22.20 15.19 0.87
N ALA A 181 21.12 15.96 1.00
CA ALA A 181 21.08 17.16 1.83
C ALA A 181 21.28 16.81 3.31
N LEU A 182 20.61 15.78 3.82
CA LEU A 182 20.77 15.30 5.19
C LEU A 182 22.20 14.82 5.46
N ALA A 183 22.77 13.99 4.58
CA ALA A 183 24.13 13.50 4.74
C ALA A 183 25.15 14.65 4.86
N ARG A 184 25.05 15.66 4.00
CA ARG A 184 25.90 16.85 4.05
C ARG A 184 25.66 17.70 5.30
N ALA A 185 24.42 17.83 5.75
CA ALA A 185 24.11 18.55 6.99
C ALA A 185 24.77 17.87 8.19
N LEU A 186 24.74 16.54 8.25
CA LEU A 186 25.38 15.75 9.31
C LEU A 186 26.91 15.85 9.25
N GLU A 187 27.51 15.81 8.06
CA GLU A 187 28.96 16.02 7.89
C GLU A 187 29.37 17.40 8.41
N PHE A 188 28.58 18.44 8.14
CA PHE A 188 28.85 19.79 8.61
C PHE A 188 28.65 19.93 10.13
N GLU A 189 27.62 19.31 10.70
CA GLU A 189 27.38 19.27 12.15
C GLU A 189 28.54 18.58 12.88
N ALA A 190 29.09 17.50 12.32
CA ALA A 190 30.22 16.78 12.90
C ALA A 190 31.57 17.51 12.75
N ALA A 191 31.69 18.44 11.80
CA ALA A 191 32.90 19.21 11.54
C ALA A 191 32.99 20.51 12.36
N LYS A 192 31.92 20.88 13.08
CA LYS A 192 31.87 22.02 14.01
C LYS A 192 32.44 21.65 15.39
#